data_AF-A0A9P7FT12-F1
#
_entry.id   AF-A0A9P7FT12-F1
#
_cell.length_a   1.000
_cell.length_b   1.000
_cell.length_c   1.000
_cell.angle_alpha   90.00
_cell.angle_beta   90.00
_cell.angle_gamma   90.00
#
_symmetry.space_group_name_H-M   'P 1'
#
loop_
_entity.id
_entity.type
_entity.pdbx_description
1 polymer ?
#
loop_
_entity_poly.entity_id
_entity_poly.type
_entity_poly.pdbx_seq_one_letter_code
_entity_poly.pdbx_strand_id
1 'polypeptide(L)'
;MSQLDDWIAKHAKIQMQKALYYHFVTSSDSHFDTDPSEFSDNPKPLPHADPIDSDNNTGPNRLSQEDTKLCIDLMSRTIDYFTPILFTPPATSHMACTDVFADTWMSLVIQPAIENDGVYKPLETLESLKGIDWGKLGLCDACVREKQQEWTDEQLVIWKAMDGWLGLASP
;
A
#
# COMPACT_ATOMS: atom_id res chain seq x y z
N MET A 1 -25.96 2.91 26.95
CA MET A 1 -24.59 3.01 26.41
C MET A 1 -24.19 4.47 26.44
N SER A 2 -22.98 4.78 26.89
CA SER A 2 -22.51 6.16 26.94
C SER A 2 -22.09 6.62 25.53
N GLN A 3 -22.16 7.92 25.26
CA GLN A 3 -21.70 8.53 24.01
C GLN A 3 -20.21 8.25 23.73
N LEU A 4 -19.43 7.98 24.78
CA LEU A 4 -18.03 7.58 24.68
C LEU A 4 -17.87 6.14 24.15
N ASP A 5 -18.71 5.21 24.63
CA ASP A 5 -18.67 3.81 24.19
C ASP A 5 -18.99 3.67 22.69
N ASP A 6 -19.98 4.44 22.22
CA ASP A 6 -20.36 4.49 20.81
C ASP A 6 -19.23 5.06 19.93
N TRP A 7 -18.54 6.10 20.40
CA TRP A 7 -17.40 6.67 19.68
C TRP A 7 -16.24 5.68 19.59
N ILE A 8 -15.90 5.01 20.71
CA ILE A 8 -14.83 4.01 20.76
C ILE A 8 -15.15 2.86 19.78
N ALA A 9 -16.38 2.34 19.81
CA ALA A 9 -16.80 1.25 18.94
C ALA A 9 -16.73 1.63 17.46
N LYS A 10 -17.21 2.83 17.10
CA LYS A 10 -17.13 3.35 15.73
C LYS A 10 -15.68 3.51 15.27
N HIS A 11 -14.82 4.06 16.12
CA HIS A 11 -13.41 4.26 15.79
C HIS A 11 -12.67 2.93 15.61
N ALA A 12 -12.89 1.97 16.50
CA ALA A 12 -12.29 0.64 16.41
C ALA A 12 -12.68 -0.08 15.12
N LYS A 13 -13.96 0.01 14.73
CA LYS A 13 -14.45 -0.57 13.46
C LYS A 13 -13.72 0.01 12.25
N ILE A 14 -13.54 1.34 12.21
CA ILE A 14 -12.81 2.02 11.12
C ILE A 14 -11.37 1.53 11.03
N GLN A 15 -10.66 1.44 12.15
CA GLN A 15 -9.27 0.96 12.16
C GLN A 15 -9.17 -0.51 11.72
N MET A 16 -10.11 -1.37 12.13
CA MET A 16 -10.14 -2.76 11.68
C MET A 16 -10.39 -2.88 10.18
N GLN A 17 -11.36 -2.13 9.63
CA GLN A 17 -11.63 -2.14 8.19
C GLN A 17 -10.42 -1.68 7.39
N LYS A 18 -9.79 -0.57 7.79
CA LYS A 18 -8.57 -0.07 7.15
C LYS A 18 -7.44 -1.11 7.19
N ALA A 19 -7.20 -1.73 8.34
CA ALA A 19 -6.18 -2.77 8.47
C ALA A 19 -6.45 -3.97 7.57
N LEU A 20 -7.71 -4.40 7.44
CA LEU A 20 -8.10 -5.49 6.54
C LEU A 20 -7.85 -5.12 5.07
N TYR A 21 -8.31 -3.95 4.63
CA TYR A 21 -8.07 -3.50 3.24
C TYR A 21 -6.59 -3.37 2.93
N TYR A 22 -5.81 -2.79 3.85
CA TYR A 22 -4.37 -2.70 3.67
C TYR A 22 -3.74 -4.10 3.55
N HIS A 23 -4.12 -5.02 4.44
CA HIS A 23 -3.65 -6.40 4.37
C HIS A 23 -4.03 -7.10 3.06
N PHE A 24 -5.25 -6.90 2.54
CA PHE A 24 -5.65 -7.43 1.24
C PHE A 24 -4.90 -6.80 0.08
N VAL A 25 -4.45 -5.54 0.18
CA VAL A 25 -3.63 -4.93 -0.87
C VAL A 25 -2.18 -5.43 -0.81
N THR A 26 -1.64 -5.63 0.39
CA THR A 26 -0.22 -5.96 0.57
C THR A 26 0.09 -7.46 0.62
N SER A 27 -0.92 -8.32 0.67
CA SER A 27 -0.74 -9.78 0.65
C SER A 27 -0.45 -10.28 -0.76
N SER A 28 0.52 -11.19 -0.89
CA SER A 28 0.97 -11.75 -2.17
C SER A 28 -0.07 -12.63 -2.90
N ASP A 29 -1.14 -13.05 -2.21
CA ASP A 29 -2.18 -13.92 -2.77
C ASP A 29 -3.34 -13.15 -3.44
N SER A 30 -3.27 -11.82 -3.42
CA SER A 30 -4.36 -10.92 -3.85
C SER A 30 -4.23 -10.62 -5.33
N HIS A 31 -4.44 -11.61 -6.18
CA HIS A 31 -4.50 -11.39 -7.62
C HIS A 31 -5.85 -10.75 -7.96
N PHE A 32 -5.88 -9.43 -8.07
CA PHE A 32 -7.04 -8.70 -8.58
C PHE A 32 -7.07 -8.86 -10.11
N ASP A 33 -7.45 -10.06 -10.57
CA ASP A 33 -7.71 -10.34 -11.98
C ASP A 33 -8.84 -9.44 -12.47
N THR A 34 -8.49 -8.26 -12.98
CA THR A 34 -9.38 -7.44 -13.79
C THR A 34 -9.24 -7.97 -15.20
N ASP A 35 -10.09 -8.92 -15.59
CA ASP A 35 -10.16 -9.39 -16.96
C ASP A 35 -10.48 -8.19 -17.88
N PRO A 36 -9.59 -7.78 -18.80
CA PRO A 36 -9.81 -6.62 -19.67
C PRO A 36 -10.94 -6.82 -20.68
N SER A 37 -11.59 -7.98 -20.71
CA SER A 37 -12.55 -8.35 -21.75
C SER A 37 -13.98 -7.80 -21.57
N GLU A 38 -14.33 -7.18 -20.45
CA GLU A 38 -15.72 -6.71 -20.21
C GLU A 38 -16.09 -5.39 -20.92
N PHE A 39 -15.18 -4.73 -21.67
CA PHE A 39 -15.46 -3.49 -22.42
C PHE A 39 -15.46 -3.61 -23.94
N SER A 40 -15.47 -4.82 -24.50
CA SER A 40 -15.55 -4.98 -25.96
C SER A 40 -16.99 -5.16 -26.45
N ASP A 41 -17.65 -4.04 -26.76
CA ASP A 41 -18.88 -3.97 -27.57
C ASP A 41 -18.62 -4.47 -29.00
N ASN A 42 -18.59 -5.80 -29.19
CA ASN A 42 -18.58 -6.38 -30.53
C ASN A 42 -19.50 -7.61 -30.58
N PRO A 43 -20.56 -7.61 -31.41
CA PRO A 43 -21.50 -8.71 -31.46
C PRO A 43 -20.87 -9.89 -32.21
N LYS A 44 -20.55 -10.98 -31.49
CA LYS A 44 -20.06 -12.22 -32.10
C LYS A 44 -21.22 -13.22 -32.24
N PRO A 45 -21.39 -13.91 -33.40
CA PRO A 45 -22.53 -14.81 -33.61
C PRO A 45 -22.34 -16.14 -32.86
N LEU A 46 -23.42 -16.61 -32.22
CA LEU A 46 -23.58 -17.98 -31.72
C LEU A 46 -23.59 -18.97 -32.90
N PRO A 47 -23.12 -20.22 -32.71
CA PRO A 47 -24.11 -21.24 -32.38
C PRO A 47 -23.63 -22.36 -31.42
N HIS A 48 -24.65 -22.92 -30.77
CA HIS A 48 -24.76 -24.23 -30.14
C HIS A 48 -24.48 -24.37 -28.64
N ALA A 49 -25.56 -24.81 -27.99
CA ALA A 49 -25.76 -25.00 -26.57
C ALA A 49 -25.13 -26.31 -26.09
N ASP A 50 -24.50 -26.22 -24.93
CA ASP A 50 -24.61 -27.22 -23.86
C ASP A 50 -24.92 -26.46 -22.56
N PRO A 51 -25.89 -26.91 -21.74
CA PRO A 51 -26.18 -26.29 -20.46
C PRO A 51 -25.19 -26.83 -19.42
N ILE A 52 -24.09 -26.11 -19.19
CA ILE A 52 -23.32 -26.32 -17.96
C ILE A 52 -23.91 -25.42 -16.90
N ASP A 53 -24.96 -25.97 -16.28
CA ASP A 53 -25.36 -25.61 -14.94
C ASP A 53 -24.24 -26.06 -13.99
N SER A 54 -23.51 -25.10 -13.42
CA SER A 54 -22.70 -25.28 -12.23
C SER A 54 -22.49 -23.91 -11.59
N ASP A 55 -23.59 -23.44 -10.99
CA ASP A 55 -23.52 -22.87 -9.65
C ASP A 55 -22.59 -23.71 -8.77
N ASN A 56 -21.87 -23.01 -7.88
CA ASN A 56 -20.91 -23.49 -6.88
C ASN A 56 -19.44 -23.57 -7.33
N ASN A 57 -18.72 -22.47 -7.08
CA ASN A 57 -17.53 -22.63 -6.26
C ASN A 57 -17.46 -21.54 -5.18
N THR A 58 -18.17 -21.82 -4.09
CA THR A 58 -18.11 -21.15 -2.79
C THR A 58 -16.73 -21.38 -2.18
N GLY A 59 -15.71 -20.70 -2.70
CA GLY A 59 -14.46 -20.52 -1.99
C GLY A 59 -14.66 -19.45 -0.91
N PRO A 60 -14.30 -19.67 0.37
CA PRO A 60 -14.59 -18.76 1.48
C PRO A 60 -13.86 -17.39 1.42
N ASN A 61 -13.18 -17.04 0.33
CA ASN A 61 -12.25 -15.90 0.27
C ASN A 61 -12.37 -15.04 -1.00
N ARG A 62 -13.52 -14.97 -1.67
CA ARG A 62 -13.70 -14.00 -2.77
C ARG A 62 -14.32 -12.72 -2.22
N LEU A 63 -13.58 -11.62 -2.32
CA LEU A 63 -14.08 -10.27 -2.03
C LEU A 63 -15.29 -9.95 -2.89
N SER A 64 -16.19 -9.10 -2.39
CA SER A 64 -17.27 -8.54 -3.22
C SER A 64 -16.69 -7.70 -4.36
N GLN A 65 -17.49 -7.39 -5.38
CA GLN A 65 -17.03 -6.51 -6.47
C GLN A 65 -16.71 -5.11 -5.94
N GLU A 66 -17.50 -4.63 -4.97
CA GLU A 66 -17.30 -3.35 -4.30
C GLU A 66 -15.98 -3.33 -3.51
N ASP A 67 -15.71 -4.36 -2.71
CA ASP A 67 -14.49 -4.47 -1.92
C ASP A 67 -13.26 -4.64 -2.81
N THR A 68 -13.40 -5.37 -3.92
CA THR A 68 -12.34 -5.54 -4.94
C THR A 68 -11.96 -4.19 -5.53
N LYS A 69 -12.96 -3.39 -5.93
CA LYS A 69 -12.73 -2.04 -6.45
C LYS A 69 -12.06 -1.15 -5.42
N LEU A 70 -12.49 -1.21 -4.16
CA LEU A 70 -11.85 -0.45 -3.07
C LEU A 70 -10.38 -0.86 -2.87
N CYS A 71 -10.04 -2.15 -2.96
CA CYS A 71 -8.66 -2.61 -2.87
C CYS A 71 -7.81 -2.10 -4.06
N ILE A 72 -8.33 -2.18 -5.29
CA ILE A 72 -7.64 -1.68 -6.49
C ILE A 72 -7.41 -0.17 -6.37
N ASP A 73 -8.42 0.59 -5.97
CA ASP A 73 -8.34 2.04 -5.78
C ASP A 73 -7.34 2.39 -4.66
N LEU A 74 -7.35 1.65 -3.55
CA LEU A 74 -6.41 1.82 -2.44
C LEU A 74 -4.97 1.54 -2.90
N MET A 75 -4.74 0.45 -3.62
CA MET A 75 -3.43 0.09 -4.17
C MET A 75 -2.92 1.18 -5.11
N SER A 76 -3.74 1.62 -6.06
CA SER A 76 -3.40 2.68 -7.01
C SER A 76 -3.01 3.97 -6.31
N ARG A 77 -3.84 4.46 -5.38
CA ARG A 77 -3.54 5.68 -4.60
C ARG A 77 -2.30 5.54 -3.73
N THR A 78 -2.05 4.35 -3.20
CA THR A 78 -0.85 4.06 -2.41
C THR A 78 0.40 4.15 -3.28
N ILE A 79 0.38 3.54 -4.47
CA ILE A 79 1.48 3.60 -5.43
C ILE A 79 1.72 5.05 -5.87
N ASP A 80 0.67 5.77 -6.25
CA ASP A 80 0.76 7.17 -6.70
C ASP A 80 1.41 8.06 -5.64
N TYR A 81 1.03 7.86 -4.37
CA TYR A 81 1.56 8.63 -3.25
C TYR A 81 3.00 8.26 -2.92
N PHE A 82 3.32 6.96 -2.88
CA PHE A 82 4.60 6.49 -2.37
C PHE A 82 5.72 6.48 -3.41
N THR A 83 5.39 6.36 -4.70
CA THR A 83 6.38 6.32 -5.78
C THR A 83 7.34 7.53 -5.73
N PRO A 84 6.89 8.79 -5.61
CA PRO A 84 7.80 9.92 -5.49
C PRO A 84 8.75 9.83 -4.28
N ILE A 85 8.29 9.29 -3.15
CA ILE A 85 9.09 9.11 -1.94
C ILE A 85 10.13 8.01 -2.14
N LEU A 86 9.74 6.89 -2.75
CA LEU A 86 10.61 5.74 -2.96
C LEU A 86 11.71 6.02 -4.00
N PHE A 87 11.37 6.70 -5.10
CA PHE A 87 12.29 6.90 -6.22
C PHE A 87 13.08 8.21 -6.14
N THR A 88 12.93 8.98 -5.05
CA THR A 88 13.72 10.19 -4.81
C THR A 88 14.63 10.01 -3.60
N PRO A 89 15.96 9.97 -3.78
CA PRO A 89 16.89 9.94 -2.66
C PRO A 89 16.65 11.13 -1.72
N PRO A 90 16.61 10.92 -0.39
CA PRO A 90 16.34 11.99 0.55
C PRO A 90 17.53 12.93 0.69
N ALA A 91 17.24 14.23 0.78
CA ALA A 91 18.22 15.22 1.17
C ALA A 91 18.35 15.29 2.70
N THR A 92 19.54 15.65 3.19
CA THR A 92 19.80 15.89 4.61
C THR A 92 20.40 17.28 4.83
N SER A 93 20.44 17.71 6.10
CA SER A 93 21.10 18.95 6.52
C SER A 93 22.62 18.98 6.26
N HIS A 94 23.25 17.83 6.02
CA HIS A 94 24.69 17.71 5.76
C HIS A 94 24.95 17.15 4.36
N MET A 95 25.61 17.93 3.50
CA MET A 95 25.87 17.54 2.11
C MET A 95 26.52 16.14 1.99
N ALA A 96 27.52 15.84 2.81
CA ALA A 96 28.18 14.54 2.80
C ALA A 96 27.24 13.37 3.12
N CYS A 97 26.24 13.57 3.98
CA CYS A 97 25.22 12.55 4.25
C CYS A 97 24.22 12.41 3.10
N THR A 98 23.90 13.52 2.42
CA THR A 98 23.08 13.51 1.20
C THR A 98 23.78 12.74 0.08
N ASP A 99 25.10 12.91 -0.07
CA ASP A 99 25.88 12.18 -1.08
C ASP A 99 25.83 10.66 -0.82
N VAL A 100 25.92 10.22 0.44
CA VAL A 100 25.77 8.79 0.79
C VAL A 100 24.41 8.25 0.36
N PHE A 101 23.32 8.99 0.59
CA PHE A 101 22.01 8.57 0.06
C PHE A 101 22.03 8.53 -1.46
N ALA A 102 22.49 9.57 -2.14
CA ALA A 102 22.52 9.62 -3.60
C ALA A 102 23.27 8.42 -4.22
N ASP A 103 24.39 8.01 -3.61
CA ASP A 103 25.23 6.91 -4.11
C ASP A 103 24.65 5.52 -3.80
N THR A 104 23.92 5.37 -2.69
CA THR A 104 23.50 4.04 -2.20
C THR A 104 22.00 3.76 -2.34
N TRP A 105 21.18 4.78 -2.61
CA TRP A 105 19.71 4.65 -2.61
C TRP A 105 19.20 3.64 -3.64
N MET A 106 19.79 3.64 -4.84
CA MET A 106 19.35 2.72 -5.90
C MET A 106 19.51 1.25 -5.48
N SER A 107 20.66 0.89 -4.91
CA SER A 107 20.99 -0.50 -4.57
C SER A 107 20.40 -0.95 -3.24
N LEU A 108 20.30 -0.05 -2.25
CA LEU A 108 19.84 -0.41 -0.91
C LEU A 108 18.34 -0.20 -0.69
N VAL A 109 17.70 0.65 -1.51
CA VAL A 109 16.28 1.00 -1.33
C VAL A 109 15.46 0.68 -2.57
N ILE A 110 15.76 1.26 -3.72
CA ILE A 110 14.91 1.12 -4.91
C ILE A 110 14.88 -0.33 -5.39
N GLN A 111 16.04 -0.94 -5.59
CA GLN A 111 16.10 -2.30 -6.13
C GLN A 111 15.45 -3.33 -5.19
N PRO A 112 15.74 -3.37 -3.87
CA PRO A 112 15.04 -4.25 -2.95
C PRO A 112 13.54 -3.99 -2.88
N ALA A 113 13.09 -2.74 -2.99
CA ALA A 113 11.67 -2.43 -3.02
C ALA A 113 10.99 -2.96 -4.29
N ILE A 114 11.65 -2.95 -5.44
CA ILE A 114 11.10 -3.56 -6.67
C ILE A 114 11.05 -5.10 -6.52
N GLU A 115 12.10 -5.71 -5.99
CA GLU A 115 12.21 -7.17 -5.86
C GLU A 115 11.24 -7.78 -4.85
N ASN A 116 10.82 -7.01 -3.84
CA ASN A 116 9.92 -7.46 -2.76
C ASN A 116 8.52 -6.85 -2.82
N ASP A 117 8.15 -6.27 -3.97
CA ASP A 117 6.87 -5.61 -4.18
C ASP A 117 6.60 -4.43 -3.20
N GLY A 118 7.64 -3.74 -2.78
CA GLY A 118 7.62 -2.62 -1.83
C GLY A 118 6.89 -1.38 -2.33
N VAL A 119 6.70 -1.22 -3.64
CA VAL A 119 6.08 -0.01 -4.25
C VAL A 119 4.63 0.20 -3.76
N TYR A 120 3.89 -0.87 -3.49
CA TYR A 120 2.54 -0.80 -2.92
C TYR A 120 2.48 -1.17 -1.43
N LYS A 121 3.64 -1.36 -0.79
CA LYS A 121 3.81 -1.69 0.63
C LYS A 121 4.60 -0.59 1.35
N PRO A 122 4.08 0.66 1.37
CA PRO A 122 4.85 1.79 1.87
C PRO A 122 5.22 1.66 3.34
N LEU A 123 4.34 1.10 4.18
CA LEU A 123 4.58 1.01 5.61
C LEU A 123 5.74 0.04 5.90
N GLU A 124 5.73 -1.12 5.25
CA GLU A 124 6.78 -2.14 5.34
C GLU A 124 8.09 -1.63 4.73
N THR A 125 8.00 -0.94 3.60
CA THR A 125 9.18 -0.39 2.92
C THR A 125 9.85 0.66 3.80
N LEU A 126 9.10 1.65 4.33
CA LEU A 126 9.62 2.65 5.26
C LEU A 126 10.20 2.00 6.54
N GLU A 127 9.60 0.91 7.03
CA GLU A 127 10.16 0.16 8.16
C GLU A 127 11.51 -0.46 7.81
N SER A 128 11.62 -1.08 6.63
CA SER A 128 12.88 -1.67 6.16
C SER A 128 13.99 -0.63 6.00
N LEU A 129 13.66 0.58 5.54
CA LEU A 129 14.59 1.71 5.42
C LEU A 129 15.18 2.09 6.78
N LYS A 130 14.36 2.12 7.84
CA LYS A 130 14.83 2.40 9.22
C LYS A 130 15.79 1.32 9.73
N GLY A 131 15.65 0.09 9.23
CA GLY A 131 16.47 -1.07 9.61
C GLY A 131 17.86 -1.09 8.99
N ILE A 132 18.14 -0.28 7.97
CA ILE A 132 19.47 -0.16 7.36
C ILE A 132 20.41 0.57 8.33
N ASP A 133 21.62 0.03 8.53
CA ASP A 133 22.66 0.65 9.36
C ASP A 133 23.35 1.79 8.60
N TRP A 134 22.62 2.89 8.42
CA TRP A 134 23.08 4.08 7.72
C TRP A 134 24.34 4.69 8.34
N GLY A 135 24.54 4.52 9.66
CA GLY A 135 25.74 4.98 10.35
C GLY A 135 27.00 4.28 9.83
N LYS A 136 26.95 2.95 9.62
CA LYS A 136 28.06 2.21 9.00
C LYS A 136 28.30 2.57 7.53
N LEU A 137 27.30 3.12 6.87
CA LEU A 137 27.39 3.58 5.48
C LEU A 137 27.93 5.02 5.37
N GLY A 138 28.14 5.71 6.49
CA GLY A 138 28.76 7.03 6.54
C GLY A 138 27.84 8.18 6.91
N LEU A 139 26.57 7.91 7.26
CA LEU A 139 25.71 8.94 7.84
C LEU A 139 26.13 9.27 9.27
N CYS A 140 26.02 10.54 9.67
CA CYS A 140 26.19 10.93 11.06
C CYS A 140 24.93 10.61 11.88
N ASP A 141 25.09 10.38 13.19
CA ASP A 141 23.99 9.99 14.08
C ASP A 141 22.80 10.95 14.06
N ALA A 142 23.05 12.25 13.85
CA ALA A 142 22.00 13.25 13.78
C ALA A 142 21.08 13.02 12.56
N CYS A 143 21.65 12.83 11.37
CA CYS A 143 20.89 12.56 10.15
C CYS A 143 20.21 11.19 10.18
N VAL A 144 20.82 10.17 10.81
CA VAL A 144 20.17 8.87 10.99
C VAL A 144 18.90 9.01 11.82
N ARG A 145 18.97 9.68 12.99
CA ARG A 145 17.80 9.90 13.85
C ARG A 145 16.73 10.74 13.17
N GLU A 146 17.14 11.81 12.49
CA GLU A 146 16.24 12.69 11.74
C GLU A 146 15.46 11.90 10.69
N LYS A 147 16.14 11.09 9.87
CA LYS A 147 15.48 10.29 8.83
C LYS A 147 14.63 9.16 9.37
N GLN A 148 15.04 8.50 10.45
CA GLN A 148 14.18 7.51 11.11
C GLN A 148 12.88 8.15 11.63
N GLN A 149 12.94 9.37 12.15
CA GLN A 149 11.76 10.11 12.57
C GLN A 149 10.90 10.51 11.37
N GLU A 150 11.49 11.09 10.33
CA GLU A 150 10.77 11.45 9.10
C GLU A 150 10.03 10.25 8.50
N TRP A 151 10.67 9.09 8.38
CA TRP A 151 10.03 7.88 7.85
C TRP A 151 8.92 7.35 8.77
N THR A 152 9.06 7.49 10.09
CA THR A 152 8.02 7.13 11.05
C THR A 152 6.81 8.07 10.93
N ASP A 153 7.05 9.37 10.78
CA ASP A 153 5.99 10.34 10.57
C ASP A 153 5.29 10.11 9.23
N GLU A 154 6.04 9.76 8.19
CA GLU A 154 5.51 9.41 6.86
C GLU A 154 4.62 8.16 6.92
N GLN A 155 5.02 7.12 7.67
CA GLN A 155 4.16 5.95 7.92
C GLN A 155 2.81 6.36 8.52
N LEU A 156 2.81 7.31 9.47
CA LEU A 156 1.58 7.83 10.08
C LEU A 156 0.74 8.66 9.12
N VAL A 157 1.38 9.48 8.27
CA VAL A 157 0.70 10.28 7.24
C VAL A 157 -0.02 9.37 6.24
N ILE A 158 0.66 8.35 5.74
CA ILE A 158 0.10 7.36 4.82
C ILE A 158 -1.07 6.62 5.48
N TRP A 159 -0.89 6.12 6.71
CA TRP A 159 -1.95 5.43 7.44
C TRP A 159 -3.20 6.29 7.66
N LYS A 160 -3.03 7.60 7.85
CA LYS A 160 -4.13 8.56 7.98
C LYS A 160 -4.76 8.89 6.63
N ALA A 161 -3.97 9.03 5.56
CA ALA A 161 -4.47 9.31 4.22
C ALA A 161 -5.42 8.21 3.72
N MET A 162 -5.17 6.95 4.11
CA MET A 162 -6.04 5.81 3.83
C MET A 162 -7.47 5.98 4.36
N ASP A 163 -7.71 6.74 5.44
CA ASP A 163 -9.07 7.03 5.91
C ASP A 163 -9.87 7.78 4.84
N GLY A 164 -9.21 8.70 4.12
CA GLY A 164 -9.81 9.43 3.00
C GLY A 164 -9.90 8.60 1.73
N TRP A 165 -8.88 7.79 1.42
CA TRP A 165 -8.87 6.96 0.22
C TRP A 165 -9.93 5.86 0.24
N LEU A 166 -10.21 5.29 1.41
CA LEU A 166 -11.25 4.27 1.62
C LEU A 166 -12.63 4.87 1.91
N GLY A 167 -12.77 6.20 1.98
CA GLY A 167 -14.02 6.85 2.35
C GLY A 167 -14.48 6.53 3.78
N LEU A 168 -13.57 6.16 4.68
CA LEU A 168 -13.84 5.83 6.08
C LEU A 168 -13.89 7.07 6.97
N ALA A 169 -13.39 8.21 6.48
CA ALA A 169 -13.56 9.49 7.14
C ALA A 169 -15.06 9.83 7.23
N SER A 170 -15.59 9.86 8.45
CA SER A 170 -16.91 10.43 8.72
C SER A 170 -16.90 11.91 8.30
N PRO A 171 -17.97 12.44 7.69
CA PRO A 171 -18.13 13.89 7.55
C PRO A 171 -18.11 14.59 8.91
#